data_AF-A0A173LKE3-F1
#
_entry.id   AF-A0A173LKE3-F1
#
_cell.length_a   1.000
_cell.length_b   1.000
_cell.length_c   1.000
_cell.angle_alpha   90.00
_cell.angle_beta   90.00
_cell.angle_gamma   90.00
#
_symmetry.space_group_name_H-M   'P 1'
#
loop_
_entity.id
_entity.type
_entity.pdbx_description
1 polymer ?
#
loop_
_entity_poly.entity_id
_entity_poly.type
_entity_poly.pdbx_seq_one_letter_code
_entity_poly.pdbx_strand_id
1 'polypeptide(L)'
;MGSGEADPTGLSALYEQCLGSAEPDRATGDDSEKSALAEALRVAREESSELGGHAPDANATALLQLLASMSQASSAVYIGSAPGVVALSILTGMSSAAGGTKPGMVTAITSDPHHSEAGKKAVKAAGFPASSCRVIAARPLEVMGKLAAGTYGLVVAHDGEVEAKALATRGLELVGGGAVVVLDSISFFDDVDGLPESARITRLPLGDGMSILTA
;
A
#
# COMPACT_ATOMS: atom_id res chain seq x y z
N MET A 1 33.55 -11.47 -42.09
CA MET A 1 32.46 -10.66 -41.50
C MET A 1 31.15 -11.40 -41.76
N GLY A 2 30.36 -11.88 -40.81
CA GLY A 2 30.45 -11.83 -39.35
C GLY A 2 30.26 -13.23 -38.75
N SER A 3 30.86 -13.40 -37.58
CA SER A 3 30.76 -14.55 -36.69
C SER A 3 29.34 -14.70 -36.17
N GLY A 4 28.73 -15.87 -36.39
CA GLY A 4 27.56 -16.32 -35.67
C GLY A 4 27.98 -16.70 -34.26
N GLU A 5 27.63 -15.84 -33.30
CA GLU A 5 27.82 -16.11 -31.88
C GLU A 5 26.58 -16.88 -31.40
N ALA A 6 26.75 -18.18 -31.17
CA ALA A 6 25.71 -19.05 -30.64
C ALA A 6 25.50 -18.72 -29.15
N ASP A 7 24.28 -18.35 -28.77
CA ASP A 7 23.84 -18.13 -27.39
C ASP A 7 23.94 -19.45 -26.58
N PRO A 8 24.92 -19.60 -25.68
CA PRO A 8 25.13 -20.84 -24.93
C PRO A 8 24.22 -20.96 -23.70
N THR A 9 23.44 -19.92 -23.40
CA THR A 9 22.64 -19.80 -22.18
C THR A 9 21.16 -20.15 -22.38
N GLY A 10 20.69 -20.24 -23.62
CA GLY A 10 19.27 -20.48 -23.92
C GLY A 10 18.35 -19.34 -23.44
N LEU A 11 18.92 -18.20 -23.05
CA LEU A 11 18.20 -17.05 -22.52
C LEU A 11 17.41 -16.35 -23.63
N SER A 12 17.89 -16.36 -24.88
CA SER A 12 17.12 -15.89 -26.04
C SER A 12 15.83 -16.67 -26.24
N ALA A 13 15.87 -18.01 -26.08
CA ALA A 13 14.69 -18.85 -26.20
C ALA A 13 13.70 -18.64 -25.03
N LEU A 14 14.20 -18.42 -23.81
CA LEU A 14 13.37 -18.06 -22.66
C LEU A 14 12.75 -16.67 -22.80
N TYR A 15 13.47 -15.73 -23.40
CA TYR A 15 12.99 -14.37 -23.68
C TYR A 15 11.88 -14.38 -24.73
N GLU A 16 12.05 -15.11 -25.83
CA GLU A 16 11.02 -15.32 -26.86
C GLU A 16 9.81 -16.07 -26.29
N GLN A 17 10.02 -17.03 -25.39
CA GLN A 17 8.93 -17.77 -24.75
C GLN A 17 8.13 -16.90 -23.76
N CYS A 18 8.77 -15.98 -23.05
CA CYS A 18 8.09 -14.97 -22.23
C CYS A 18 7.29 -13.96 -23.07
N LEU A 19 7.79 -13.59 -24.25
CA LEU A 19 7.07 -12.71 -25.18
C LEU A 19 5.89 -13.41 -25.87
N GLY A 20 5.96 -14.72 -26.10
CA GLY A 20 4.94 -15.50 -26.78
C GLY A 20 3.74 -15.94 -25.92
N SER A 21 3.83 -15.88 -24.59
CA SER A 21 2.74 -16.31 -23.67
C SER A 21 1.84 -15.17 -23.17
N ALA A 22 2.03 -13.95 -23.64
CA ALA A 22 1.18 -12.80 -23.31
C ALA A 22 0.26 -12.43 -24.48
N GLU A 23 -0.61 -13.36 -24.91
CA GLU A 23 -1.82 -12.92 -25.61
C GLU A 23 -2.81 -12.41 -24.55
N PRO A 24 -3.20 -11.12 -24.57
CA PRO A 24 -4.21 -10.64 -23.65
C PRO A 24 -5.54 -11.21 -24.09
N ASP A 25 -6.03 -12.20 -23.34
CA ASP A 25 -7.44 -12.58 -23.35
C ASP A 25 -8.25 -11.31 -23.05
N ARG A 26 -9.03 -10.87 -24.05
CA ARG A 26 -9.75 -9.59 -24.03
C ARG A 26 -10.89 -9.66 -23.03
N ALA A 27 -10.63 -9.29 -21.79
CA ALA A 27 -11.63 -9.10 -20.75
C ALA A 27 -12.40 -7.79 -20.98
N THR A 28 -13.56 -7.87 -21.63
CA THR A 28 -14.51 -6.76 -21.86
C THR A 28 -15.17 -6.21 -20.59
N GLY A 29 -14.76 -6.67 -19.40
CA GLY A 29 -15.21 -6.15 -18.09
C GLY A 29 -14.19 -5.23 -17.38
N ASP A 30 -12.94 -5.17 -17.84
CA ASP A 30 -11.81 -4.56 -17.12
C ASP A 30 -11.76 -3.02 -17.25
N ASP A 31 -12.16 -2.47 -18.40
CA ASP A 31 -12.07 -1.02 -18.66
C ASP A 31 -13.03 -0.20 -17.80
N SER A 32 -14.24 -0.73 -17.55
CA SER A 32 -15.24 -0.04 -16.73
C SER A 32 -14.89 -0.07 -15.25
N GLU A 33 -14.35 -1.17 -14.75
CA GLU A 33 -13.90 -1.31 -13.36
C GLU A 33 -12.66 -0.43 -13.10
N LYS A 34 -11.68 -0.44 -14.01
CA LYS A 34 -10.52 0.46 -13.96
C LYS A 34 -10.93 1.93 -14.01
N SER A 35 -11.92 2.27 -14.83
CA SER A 35 -12.47 3.63 -14.90
C SER A 35 -13.16 4.04 -13.59
N ALA A 36 -13.96 3.17 -12.99
CA ALA A 36 -14.62 3.43 -11.71
C ALA A 36 -13.61 3.59 -10.56
N LEU A 37 -12.56 2.76 -10.53
CA LEU A 37 -11.46 2.88 -9.58
C LEU A 37 -10.70 4.20 -9.74
N ALA A 38 -10.37 4.58 -10.98
CA ALA A 38 -9.67 5.83 -11.26
C ALA A 38 -10.49 7.05 -10.81
N GLU A 39 -11.79 7.04 -11.07
CA GLU A 39 -12.70 8.09 -10.62
C GLU A 39 -12.84 8.11 -9.09
N ALA A 40 -12.98 6.95 -8.45
CA ALA A 40 -13.04 6.86 -7.00
C ALA A 40 -11.75 7.37 -6.33
N LEU A 41 -10.57 7.10 -6.92
CA LEU A 41 -9.29 7.64 -6.45
C LEU A 41 -9.20 9.16 -6.64
N ARG A 42 -9.71 9.70 -7.75
CA ARG A 42 -9.76 11.15 -8.00
C ARG A 42 -10.62 11.84 -6.94
N VAL A 43 -11.86 11.36 -6.75
CA VAL A 43 -12.80 11.90 -5.76
C VAL A 43 -12.24 11.75 -4.34
N ALA A 44 -11.63 10.61 -4.00
CA ALA A 44 -11.03 10.41 -2.67
C ALA A 44 -9.89 11.40 -2.38
N ARG A 45 -9.09 11.78 -3.39
CA ARG A 45 -8.06 12.83 -3.24
C ARG A 45 -8.68 14.19 -3.01
N GLU A 46 -9.73 14.53 -3.75
CA GLU A 46 -10.46 15.80 -3.60
C GLU A 46 -11.10 15.89 -2.21
N GLU A 47 -11.84 14.87 -1.77
CA GLU A 47 -12.44 14.82 -0.42
C GLU A 47 -11.38 14.88 0.69
N SER A 48 -10.25 14.19 0.52
CA SER A 48 -9.13 14.30 1.47
C SER A 48 -8.64 15.74 1.58
N SER A 49 -8.43 16.42 0.45
CA SER A 49 -7.97 17.81 0.43
C SER A 49 -8.99 18.76 1.06
N GLU A 50 -10.28 18.58 0.79
CA GLU A 50 -11.37 19.42 1.34
C GLU A 50 -11.47 19.28 2.87
N LEU A 51 -11.21 18.08 3.38
CA LEU A 51 -11.19 17.79 4.82
C LEU A 51 -9.83 18.10 5.49
N GLY A 52 -8.92 18.78 4.77
CA GLY A 52 -7.58 19.12 5.29
C GLY A 52 -6.64 17.93 5.51
N GLY A 53 -6.98 16.76 4.94
CA GLY A 53 -6.14 15.57 4.94
C GLY A 53 -5.04 15.63 3.87
N HIS A 54 -4.00 14.83 4.08
CA HIS A 54 -2.86 14.74 3.17
C HIS A 54 -2.93 13.43 2.38
N ALA A 55 -3.24 13.52 1.09
CA ALA A 55 -3.27 12.35 0.22
C ALA A 55 -1.90 12.14 -0.43
N PRO A 56 -1.34 10.92 -0.41
CA PRO A 56 -0.08 10.66 -1.09
C PRO A 56 -0.20 10.84 -2.60
N ASP A 57 0.91 11.24 -3.21
CA ASP A 57 1.00 11.46 -4.65
C ASP A 57 0.85 10.15 -5.47
N ALA A 58 0.86 10.28 -6.80
CA ALA A 58 0.71 9.15 -7.70
C ALA A 58 1.86 8.13 -7.59
N ASN A 59 3.09 8.60 -7.33
CA ASN A 59 4.27 7.72 -7.27
C ASN A 59 4.28 6.92 -5.96
N ALA A 60 3.96 7.55 -4.84
CA ALA A 60 3.83 6.92 -3.55
C ALA A 60 2.69 5.89 -3.56
N THR A 61 1.53 6.23 -4.12
CA THR A 61 0.41 5.28 -4.26
C THR A 61 0.74 4.10 -5.17
N ALA A 62 1.47 4.30 -6.27
CA ALA A 62 1.95 3.22 -7.13
C ALA A 62 2.94 2.28 -6.42
N LEU A 63 3.85 2.83 -5.60
CA LEU A 63 4.74 2.01 -4.79
C LEU A 63 3.99 1.24 -3.70
N LEU A 64 2.98 1.84 -3.06
CA LEU A 64 2.13 1.13 -2.10
C LEU A 64 1.37 -0.03 -2.77
N GLN A 65 0.90 0.15 -4.01
CA GLN A 65 0.30 -0.93 -4.80
C GLN A 65 1.30 -2.07 -5.03
N LEU A 66 2.54 -1.75 -5.41
CA LEU A 66 3.61 -2.72 -5.61
C LEU A 66 3.97 -3.45 -4.31
N LEU A 67 4.14 -2.73 -3.20
CA LEU A 67 4.44 -3.34 -1.90
C LEU A 67 3.31 -4.26 -1.43
N ALA A 68 2.06 -3.82 -1.61
CA ALA A 68 0.89 -4.62 -1.27
C ALA A 68 0.79 -5.89 -2.11
N SER A 69 1.12 -5.83 -3.41
CA SER A 69 1.14 -7.02 -4.28
C SER A 69 2.25 -8.00 -3.90
N MET A 70 3.38 -7.50 -3.38
CA MET A 70 4.49 -8.35 -2.92
C MET A 70 4.27 -8.92 -1.51
N SER A 71 3.45 -8.31 -0.66
CA SER A 71 3.41 -8.64 0.78
C SER A 71 2.90 -10.05 1.10
N GLN A 72 2.33 -10.77 0.11
CA GLN A 72 1.67 -12.09 0.22
C GLN A 72 0.61 -12.21 1.34
N ALA A 73 0.41 -11.17 2.14
CA ALA A 73 -0.50 -11.16 3.26
C ALA A 73 -1.89 -10.75 2.83
N SER A 74 -2.89 -11.32 3.49
CA SER A 74 -4.29 -10.97 3.29
C SER A 74 -4.73 -9.71 4.02
N SER A 75 -3.85 -9.07 4.79
CA SER A 75 -4.22 -7.95 5.66
C SER A 75 -3.16 -6.86 5.73
N ALA A 76 -3.64 -5.62 5.67
CA ALA A 76 -2.83 -4.42 5.82
C ALA A 76 -3.47 -3.42 6.79
N VAL A 77 -2.67 -2.54 7.35
CA VAL A 77 -3.11 -1.43 8.20
C VAL A 77 -2.70 -0.12 7.56
N TYR A 78 -3.60 0.86 7.56
CA TYR A 78 -3.28 2.25 7.24
C TYR A 78 -3.60 3.14 8.43
N ILE A 79 -2.73 4.11 8.70
CA ILE A 79 -2.90 5.16 9.70
C ILE A 79 -2.74 6.51 8.99
N GLY A 80 -3.76 7.36 9.06
CA GLY A 80 -3.65 8.75 8.58
C GLY A 80 -4.96 9.33 8.05
N SER A 81 -4.86 10.53 7.49
CA SER A 81 -5.99 11.38 7.11
C SER A 81 -6.59 11.11 5.72
N ALA A 82 -5.95 10.26 4.89
CA ALA A 82 -6.40 9.93 3.55
C ALA A 82 -6.79 8.45 3.38
N PRO A 83 -7.71 7.91 4.21
CA PRO A 83 -8.02 6.47 4.21
C PRO A 83 -8.60 5.97 2.89
N GLY A 84 -9.31 6.81 2.14
CA GLY A 84 -9.83 6.43 0.81
C GLY A 84 -8.71 6.15 -0.18
N VAL A 85 -7.77 7.09 -0.35
CA VAL A 85 -6.69 7.00 -1.34
C VAL A 85 -5.76 5.83 -1.03
N VAL A 86 -5.33 5.70 0.23
CA VAL A 86 -4.36 4.69 0.62
C VAL A 86 -4.98 3.29 0.65
N ALA A 87 -6.21 3.14 1.18
CA ALA A 87 -6.87 1.83 1.19
C ALA A 87 -7.14 1.32 -0.22
N LEU A 88 -7.62 2.17 -1.14
CA LEU A 88 -7.84 1.79 -2.53
C LEU A 88 -6.54 1.36 -3.22
N SER A 89 -5.44 2.08 -2.97
CA SER A 89 -4.12 1.72 -3.50
C SER A 89 -3.66 0.35 -2.99
N ILE A 90 -3.75 0.10 -1.69
CA ILE A 90 -3.35 -1.19 -1.12
C ILE A 90 -4.25 -2.33 -1.63
N LEU A 91 -5.57 -2.12 -1.66
CA LEU A 91 -6.53 -3.11 -2.16
C LEU A 91 -6.28 -3.49 -3.62
N THR A 92 -5.96 -2.50 -4.46
CA THR A 92 -5.61 -2.72 -5.87
C THR A 92 -4.37 -3.60 -6.00
N GLY A 93 -3.33 -3.33 -5.20
CA GLY A 93 -2.12 -4.15 -5.16
C GLY A 93 -2.39 -5.60 -4.73
N MET A 94 -3.13 -5.78 -3.64
CA MET A 94 -3.48 -7.12 -3.15
C MET A 94 -4.34 -7.91 -4.15
N SER A 95 -5.27 -7.24 -4.84
CA SER A 95 -6.14 -7.90 -5.84
C SER A 95 -5.34 -8.39 -7.06
N SER A 96 -4.30 -7.66 -7.46
CA SER A 96 -3.42 -8.04 -8.57
C SER A 96 -2.60 -9.30 -8.27
N ALA A 97 -2.14 -9.47 -7.02
CA ALA A 97 -1.31 -10.61 -6.61
C ALA A 97 -2.09 -11.91 -6.37
N ALA A 98 -3.35 -11.82 -5.91
CA ALA A 98 -4.09 -12.98 -5.41
C ALA A 98 -4.73 -13.87 -6.49
N GLY A 99 -4.45 -13.63 -7.79
CA GLY A 99 -5.05 -14.42 -8.89
C GLY A 99 -6.60 -14.50 -8.83
N GLY A 100 -7.25 -13.54 -8.17
CA GLY A 100 -8.70 -13.46 -8.00
C GLY A 100 -9.34 -14.37 -6.94
N THR A 101 -8.61 -15.10 -6.09
CA THR A 101 -9.25 -16.11 -5.21
C THR A 101 -9.82 -15.57 -3.90
N LYS A 102 -9.27 -14.49 -3.32
CA LYS A 102 -9.83 -13.85 -2.11
C LYS A 102 -9.44 -12.37 -2.00
N PRO A 103 -10.37 -11.44 -1.71
CA PRO A 103 -10.03 -10.05 -1.47
C PRO A 103 -9.25 -9.92 -0.15
N GLY A 104 -8.13 -9.20 -0.19
CA GLY A 104 -7.42 -8.77 1.01
C GLY A 104 -8.23 -7.78 1.83
N MET A 105 -7.81 -7.54 3.08
CA MET A 105 -8.49 -6.67 4.02
C MET A 105 -7.57 -5.51 4.45
N VAL A 106 -8.06 -4.28 4.37
CA VAL A 106 -7.39 -3.10 4.89
C VAL A 106 -8.10 -2.62 6.16
N THR A 107 -7.34 -2.43 7.24
CA THR A 107 -7.81 -1.70 8.42
C THR A 107 -7.25 -0.30 8.38
N ALA A 108 -8.07 0.69 8.02
CA ALA A 108 -7.70 2.09 8.02
C ALA A 108 -8.11 2.73 9.36
N ILE A 109 -7.18 3.43 10.00
CA ILE A 109 -7.36 4.11 11.28
C ILE A 109 -7.10 5.60 11.07
N THR A 110 -8.04 6.43 11.46
CA THR A 110 -7.95 7.88 11.38
C THR A 110 -8.46 8.50 12.66
N SER A 111 -7.90 9.64 13.06
CA SER A 111 -8.35 10.37 14.23
C SER A 111 -9.66 11.13 13.99
N ASP A 112 -9.99 11.45 12.73
CA ASP A 112 -11.15 12.25 12.36
C ASP A 112 -12.31 11.38 11.80
N PRO A 113 -13.52 11.44 12.38
CA PRO A 113 -14.68 10.73 11.84
C PRO A 113 -15.05 11.15 10.41
N HIS A 114 -14.80 12.40 9.99
CA HIS A 114 -15.07 12.86 8.63
C HIS A 114 -14.16 12.16 7.61
N HIS A 115 -12.86 12.01 7.91
CA HIS A 115 -11.97 11.19 7.08
C HIS A 115 -12.42 9.73 7.06
N SER A 116 -12.95 9.21 8.17
CA SER A 116 -13.48 7.84 8.22
C SER A 116 -14.67 7.63 7.28
N GLU A 117 -15.60 8.59 7.25
CA GLU A 117 -16.76 8.56 6.36
C GLU A 117 -16.35 8.67 4.88
N ALA A 118 -15.45 9.60 4.55
CA ALA A 118 -14.88 9.75 3.21
C ALA A 118 -14.20 8.46 2.74
N GLY A 119 -13.40 7.82 3.60
CA GLY A 119 -12.76 6.53 3.29
C GLY A 119 -13.76 5.41 2.97
N LYS A 120 -14.84 5.28 3.77
CA LYS A 120 -15.89 4.28 3.52
C LYS A 120 -16.61 4.54 2.19
N LYS A 121 -16.89 5.81 1.89
CA LYS A 121 -17.52 6.23 0.63
C LYS A 121 -16.64 5.90 -0.57
N ALA A 122 -15.34 6.21 -0.50
CA ALA A 122 -14.37 5.94 -1.56
C ALA A 122 -14.26 4.44 -1.88
N VAL A 123 -14.11 3.59 -0.86
CA VAL A 123 -14.03 2.12 -1.04
C VAL A 123 -15.30 1.58 -1.68
N LYS A 124 -16.47 2.04 -1.23
CA LYS A 124 -17.76 1.63 -1.80
C LYS A 124 -17.89 2.08 -3.26
N ALA A 125 -17.48 3.31 -3.58
CA ALA A 125 -17.57 3.87 -4.93
C ALA A 125 -16.69 3.11 -5.93
N ALA A 126 -15.54 2.60 -5.49
CA ALA A 126 -14.64 1.78 -6.29
C ALA A 126 -15.12 0.32 -6.49
N GLY A 127 -16.27 -0.06 -5.94
CA GLY A 127 -16.84 -1.41 -6.11
C GLY A 127 -16.23 -2.50 -5.21
N PHE A 128 -15.35 -2.15 -4.27
CA PHE A 128 -14.79 -3.13 -3.35
C PHE A 128 -15.83 -3.63 -2.33
N PRO A 129 -15.82 -4.92 -1.96
CA PRO A 129 -16.72 -5.46 -0.93
C PRO A 129 -16.55 -4.76 0.41
N ALA A 130 -17.63 -4.56 1.16
CA ALA A 130 -17.55 -3.93 2.49
C ALA A 130 -16.63 -4.69 3.47
N SER A 131 -16.40 -5.99 3.26
CA SER A 131 -15.48 -6.80 4.07
C SER A 131 -14.00 -6.57 3.76
N SER A 132 -13.66 -5.94 2.63
CA SER A 132 -12.25 -5.70 2.24
C SER A 132 -11.66 -4.45 2.92
N CYS A 133 -12.49 -3.57 3.50
CA CYS A 133 -11.98 -2.41 4.21
C CYS A 133 -12.79 -2.09 5.46
N ARG A 134 -12.09 -1.97 6.58
CA ARG A 134 -12.62 -1.44 7.84
C ARG A 134 -11.96 -0.09 8.10
N VAL A 135 -12.76 0.98 8.11
CA VAL A 135 -12.28 2.33 8.47
C VAL A 135 -12.76 2.69 9.88
N ILE A 136 -11.82 2.98 10.78
CA ILE A 136 -12.03 3.22 12.20
C ILE A 136 -11.66 4.67 12.53
N ALA A 137 -12.59 5.43 13.10
CA ALA A 137 -12.32 6.73 13.69
C ALA A 137 -11.92 6.56 15.15
N ALA A 138 -10.62 6.62 15.45
CA ALA A 138 -10.06 6.44 16.79
C ALA A 138 -8.59 6.89 16.83
N ARG A 139 -8.03 7.00 18.04
CA ARG A 139 -6.61 7.28 18.21
C ARG A 139 -5.77 6.10 17.69
N PRO A 140 -4.82 6.33 16.76
CA PRO A 140 -4.08 5.25 16.11
C PRO A 140 -3.43 4.26 17.07
N LEU A 141 -2.63 4.75 18.02
CA LEU A 141 -1.89 3.90 18.96
C LEU A 141 -2.81 3.06 19.87
N GLU A 142 -3.99 3.57 20.23
CA GLU A 142 -4.97 2.83 21.04
C GLU A 142 -5.59 1.65 20.29
N VAL A 143 -5.79 1.80 18.97
CA VAL A 143 -6.29 0.73 18.12
C VAL A 143 -5.18 -0.26 17.79
N MET A 144 -4.00 0.24 17.42
CA MET A 144 -2.83 -0.61 17.10
C MET A 144 -2.48 -1.55 18.25
N GLY A 145 -2.56 -1.09 19.50
CA GLY A 145 -2.32 -1.93 20.69
C GLY A 145 -3.32 -3.08 20.89
N LYS A 146 -4.42 -3.13 20.11
CA LYS A 146 -5.43 -4.21 20.14
C LYS A 146 -5.34 -5.12 18.91
N LEU A 147 -4.51 -4.79 17.93
CA LEU A 147 -4.33 -5.61 16.73
C LEU A 147 -3.39 -6.78 17.03
N ALA A 148 -3.57 -7.87 16.29
CA ALA A 148 -2.76 -9.07 16.48
C ALA A 148 -1.33 -8.86 15.94
N ALA A 149 -0.33 -9.25 16.72
CA ALA A 149 1.07 -9.19 16.29
C ALA A 149 1.35 -10.22 15.18
N GLY A 150 2.21 -9.85 14.24
CA GLY A 150 2.68 -10.73 13.16
C GLY A 150 1.65 -11.19 12.13
N THR A 151 0.48 -10.56 12.05
CA THR A 151 -0.61 -10.98 11.14
C THR A 151 -0.73 -10.14 9.88
N TYR A 152 -0.06 -9.00 9.79
CA TYR A 152 -0.22 -8.04 8.70
C TYR A 152 0.96 -8.12 7.73
N GLY A 153 0.76 -7.91 6.42
CA GLY A 153 1.90 -7.85 5.48
C GLY A 153 2.41 -6.45 5.25
N LEU A 154 1.58 -5.45 5.55
CA LEU A 154 1.88 -4.06 5.29
C LEU A 154 1.22 -3.17 6.35
N VAL A 155 1.99 -2.28 6.95
CA VAL A 155 1.49 -1.18 7.77
C VAL A 155 1.93 0.11 7.12
N VAL A 156 1.01 1.04 6.90
CA VAL A 156 1.32 2.35 6.30
C VAL A 156 0.94 3.44 7.29
N ALA A 157 1.92 4.23 7.73
CA ALA A 157 1.73 5.39 8.59
C ALA A 157 1.90 6.67 7.75
N HIS A 158 0.92 7.56 7.87
CA HIS A 158 0.86 8.86 7.23
C HIS A 158 0.25 9.86 8.23
N ASP A 159 0.86 9.90 9.41
CA ASP A 159 0.53 10.80 10.49
C ASP A 159 1.86 11.42 10.92
N GLY A 160 1.90 12.74 11.07
CA GLY A 160 3.13 13.53 11.05
C GLY A 160 4.22 13.12 12.05
N GLU A 161 5.34 13.85 12.01
CA GLU A 161 6.60 13.54 12.71
C GLU A 161 6.46 13.06 14.17
N VAL A 162 5.54 13.68 14.93
CA VAL A 162 5.38 13.46 16.37
C VAL A 162 5.13 12.00 16.74
N GLU A 163 4.30 11.29 15.96
CA GLU A 163 3.95 9.88 16.26
C GLU A 163 4.68 8.87 15.36
N ALA A 164 5.40 9.33 14.34
CA ALA A 164 6.01 8.48 13.31
C ALA A 164 6.84 7.33 13.88
N LYS A 165 7.68 7.59 14.90
CA LYS A 165 8.51 6.54 15.54
C LYS A 165 7.69 5.53 16.33
N ALA A 166 6.69 5.98 17.07
CA ALA A 166 5.82 5.10 17.86
C ALA A 166 4.96 4.21 16.94
N LEU A 167 4.43 4.79 15.86
CA LEU A 167 3.69 4.08 14.82
C LEU A 167 4.58 3.07 14.10
N ALA A 168 5.82 3.44 13.76
CA ALA A 168 6.77 2.55 13.12
C ALA A 168 7.13 1.35 14.01
N THR A 169 7.43 1.61 15.27
CA THR A 169 7.77 0.56 16.26
C THR A 169 6.62 -0.42 16.42
N ARG A 170 5.39 0.09 16.62
CA ARG A 170 4.21 -0.77 16.71
C ARG A 170 3.89 -1.47 15.39
N GLY A 171 4.10 -0.82 14.26
CA GLY A 171 3.96 -1.42 12.94
C GLY A 171 4.85 -2.65 12.76
N LEU A 172 6.10 -2.58 13.23
CA LEU A 172 7.06 -3.68 13.12
C LEU A 172 6.60 -4.93 13.91
N GLU A 173 5.96 -4.73 15.06
CA GLU A 173 5.34 -5.82 15.83
C GLU A 173 4.15 -6.46 15.09
N LEU A 174 3.41 -5.68 14.29
CA LEU A 174 2.25 -6.15 13.55
C LEU A 174 2.60 -6.94 12.28
N VAL A 175 3.74 -6.65 11.64
CA VAL A 175 4.02 -7.16 10.28
C VAL A 175 4.64 -8.57 10.20
N GLY A 176 5.28 -9.08 11.26
CA GLY A 176 5.73 -10.48 11.33
C GLY A 176 6.52 -11.00 10.12
N GLY A 177 7.28 -10.15 9.44
CA GLY A 177 7.99 -10.45 8.18
C GLY A 177 7.55 -9.62 6.96
N GLY A 178 6.53 -8.77 7.13
CA GLY A 178 6.12 -7.75 6.14
C GLY A 178 6.91 -6.43 6.26
N ALA A 179 6.29 -5.35 5.78
CA ALA A 179 6.92 -4.03 5.76
C ALA A 179 6.07 -2.94 6.44
N VAL A 180 6.73 -1.99 7.07
CA VAL A 180 6.13 -0.74 7.55
C VAL A 180 6.57 0.39 6.63
N VAL A 181 5.63 1.14 6.09
CA VAL A 181 5.89 2.32 5.26
C VAL A 181 5.50 3.55 6.06
N VAL A 182 6.41 4.51 6.18
CA VAL A 182 6.13 5.82 6.76
C VAL A 182 6.23 6.84 5.64
N LEU A 183 5.09 7.46 5.34
CA LEU A 183 4.98 8.52 4.35
C LEU A 183 5.45 9.86 4.94
N ASP A 184 5.84 10.76 4.05
CA ASP A 184 6.36 12.11 4.27
C ASP A 184 7.51 12.18 5.29
N SER A 185 8.40 11.18 5.28
CA SER A 185 9.30 10.89 6.40
C SER A 185 10.81 11.01 6.13
N ILE A 186 11.22 11.73 5.08
CA ILE A 186 12.64 11.70 4.64
C ILE A 186 13.62 12.15 5.74
N SER A 187 13.18 12.97 6.69
CA SER A 187 13.96 13.50 7.83
C SER A 187 13.59 12.91 9.20
N PHE A 188 12.54 12.08 9.32
CA PHE A 188 12.03 11.64 10.64
C PHE A 188 12.87 10.54 11.29
N PHE A 189 13.64 9.83 10.47
CA PHE A 189 14.46 8.70 10.90
C PHE A 189 15.95 9.00 10.79
N ASP A 190 16.38 10.24 11.02
CA ASP A 190 17.82 10.58 10.99
C ASP A 190 18.65 9.74 11.97
N ASP A 191 18.02 9.23 13.03
CA ASP A 191 18.62 8.29 13.98
C ASP A 191 17.77 7.02 14.13
N VAL A 192 18.43 5.86 14.24
CA VAL A 192 17.79 4.53 14.44
C VAL A 192 17.31 4.31 15.88
N ASP A 193 17.54 5.29 16.76
CA ASP A 193 17.17 5.23 18.16
C ASP A 193 15.66 5.00 18.35
N GLY A 194 15.34 3.91 19.05
CA GLY A 194 13.99 3.48 19.38
C GLY A 194 13.40 2.40 18.48
N LEU A 195 14.10 1.99 17.41
CA LEU A 195 13.71 0.86 16.57
C LEU A 195 14.43 -0.44 16.98
N PRO A 196 13.89 -1.63 16.65
CA PRO A 196 14.57 -2.90 16.88
C PRO A 196 15.91 -2.96 16.13
N GLU A 197 16.92 -3.62 16.68
CA GLU A 197 18.25 -3.77 16.03
C GLU A 197 18.19 -4.51 14.68
N SER A 198 17.19 -5.39 14.49
CA SER A 198 16.99 -6.08 13.22
C SER A 198 16.38 -5.19 12.14
N ALA A 199 15.83 -4.02 12.51
CA ALA A 199 15.15 -3.17 11.56
C ALA A 199 16.11 -2.67 10.47
N ARG A 200 15.63 -2.66 9.22
CA ARG A 200 16.30 -2.08 8.07
C ARG A 200 15.46 -0.95 7.54
N ILE A 201 16.07 0.21 7.34
CA ILE A 201 15.39 1.40 6.81
C ILE A 201 15.88 1.67 5.39
N THR A 202 14.96 1.65 4.44
CA THR A 202 15.19 2.10 3.07
C THR A 202 14.47 3.41 2.86
N ARG A 203 15.20 4.49 2.55
CA ARG A 203 14.63 5.80 2.26
C ARG A 203 14.52 6.01 0.76
N LEU A 204 13.39 6.53 0.31
CA LEU A 204 13.11 6.81 -1.09
C LEU A 204 12.68 8.28 -1.25
N PRO A 205 13.19 8.99 -2.26
CA PRO A 205 12.78 10.36 -2.57
C PRO A 205 11.46 10.36 -3.36
N LEU A 206 10.41 9.80 -2.77
CA LEU A 206 9.05 9.75 -3.33
C LEU A 206 8.11 10.60 -2.48
N GLY A 207 7.29 11.43 -3.12
CA GLY A 207 6.50 12.46 -2.44
C GLY A 207 7.40 13.41 -1.64
N ASP A 208 6.96 13.75 -0.43
CA ASP A 208 7.75 14.54 0.53
C ASP A 208 8.74 13.66 1.35
N GLY A 209 8.92 12.41 0.92
CA GLY A 209 9.78 11.44 1.57
C GLY A 209 9.07 10.15 1.91
N MET A 210 9.72 9.01 1.68
CA MET A 210 9.18 7.73 2.12
C MET A 210 10.26 6.90 2.79
N SER A 211 9.94 6.32 3.94
CA SER A 211 10.79 5.35 4.63
C SER A 211 10.08 4.01 4.68
N ILE A 212 10.78 2.96 4.25
CA ILE A 212 10.32 1.58 4.35
C ILE A 212 11.16 0.88 5.40
N LEU A 213 10.50 0.32 6.41
CA LEU A 213 11.10 -0.44 7.48
C LEU A 213 10.71 -1.91 7.35
N THR A 214 11.70 -2.79 7.45
CA THR A 214 11.52 -4.25 7.52
C THR A 214 12.31 -4.80 8.71
N ALA A 215 11.93 -5.97 9.24
CA ALA A 215 12.58 -6.60 10.39
C ALA A 215 12.82 -8.10 10.17
#